data_AF-A0A833ERX1-F1
#
_entry.id   AF-A0A833ERX1-F1
#
_cell.length_a   1.000
_cell.length_b   1.000
_cell.length_c   1.000
_cell.angle_alpha   90.00
_cell.angle_beta   90.00
_cell.angle_gamma   90.00
#
_symmetry.space_group_name_H-M   'P 1'
#
loop_
_entity.id
_entity.type
_entity.pdbx_description
1 polymer ?
#
loop_
_entity_poly.entity_id
_entity_poly.type
_entity_poly.pdbx_seq_one_letter_code
_entity_poly.pdbx_strand_id
1 'polypeptide(L)'
;MLKDFINLGKHSAIYGLSNALGSAIGFFLIPLYTSRLSPAEYGIWELFFVVFIFLTIFLELGLGSALFKAVLYDSQLDERSLFTTAFLFLSGSAFVILTLLYLSAGWICTVLLDLPAYTYLLRLVLMAVFLN
;
A
#
# COMPACT_ATOMS: atom_id res chain seq x y z
N MET A 1 -22.29 1.08 -28.32
CA MET A 1 -20.94 1.12 -28.95
C MET A 1 -20.26 2.47 -28.77
N LEU A 2 -20.68 3.56 -29.42
CA LEU A 2 -19.97 4.87 -29.30
C LEU A 2 -20.02 5.44 -27.87
N LYS A 3 -21.16 5.32 -27.18
CA LYS A 3 -21.33 5.74 -25.78
C LYS A 3 -20.42 4.95 -24.83
N ASP A 4 -20.25 3.65 -25.06
CA ASP A 4 -19.40 2.79 -24.24
C ASP A 4 -17.92 3.16 -24.40
N PHE A 5 -17.51 3.47 -25.62
CA PHE A 5 -16.16 3.94 -25.92
C PHE A 5 -15.85 5.30 -25.25
N ILE A 6 -16.82 6.22 -25.25
CA ILE A 6 -16.71 7.51 -24.56
C ILE A 6 -16.65 7.31 -23.04
N ASN A 7 -17.46 6.39 -22.49
CA ASN A 7 -17.44 6.09 -21.06
C ASN A 7 -16.11 5.47 -20.61
N LEU A 8 -15.56 4.53 -21.40
CA LEU A 8 -14.23 3.98 -21.17
C LEU A 8 -13.16 5.07 -21.19
N GLY A 9 -13.17 5.95 -22.19
CA GLY A 9 -12.25 7.08 -22.28
C GLY A 9 -12.33 8.02 -21.07
N LYS A 10 -13.54 8.31 -20.57
CA LYS A 10 -13.74 9.11 -19.35
C LYS A 10 -13.17 8.42 -18.11
N HIS A 11 -13.47 7.14 -17.91
CA HIS A 11 -12.93 6.40 -16.77
C HIS A 11 -11.40 6.34 -16.83
N SER A 12 -10.83 5.97 -17.98
CA SER A 12 -9.38 5.94 -18.18
C SER A 12 -8.72 7.30 -17.97
N ALA A 13 -9.35 8.39 -18.41
CA ALA A 13 -8.84 9.74 -18.18
C ALA A 13 -8.85 10.12 -16.69
N ILE A 14 -9.93 9.77 -15.96
CA ILE A 14 -10.03 10.05 -14.52
C ILE A 14 -8.97 9.24 -13.76
N TYR A 15 -8.91 7.93 -13.95
CA TYR A 15 -7.92 7.07 -13.28
C TYR A 15 -6.48 7.45 -13.66
N GLY A 16 -6.23 7.71 -14.95
CA GLY A 16 -4.92 8.12 -15.44
C GLY A 16 -4.49 9.47 -14.86
N LEU A 17 -5.41 10.44 -14.79
CA LEU A 17 -5.12 11.74 -14.19
C LEU A 17 -4.86 11.64 -12.69
N SER A 18 -5.62 10.83 -11.96
CA SER A 18 -5.38 10.58 -10.53
C SER A 18 -3.97 10.00 -10.29
N ASN A 19 -3.56 9.03 -11.09
CA ASN A 19 -2.23 8.43 -10.97
C ASN A 19 -1.10 9.41 -11.38
N ALA A 20 -1.32 10.18 -12.44
CA ALA A 20 -0.38 11.20 -12.90
C ALA A 20 -0.19 12.31 -11.85
N LEU A 21 -1.28 12.76 -11.22
CA LEU A 21 -1.23 13.76 -10.14
C LEU A 21 -0.49 13.23 -8.92
N GLY A 22 -0.75 11.98 -8.50
CA GLY A 22 0.01 11.34 -7.42
C GLY A 22 1.51 11.27 -7.71
N SER A 23 1.86 10.86 -8.94
CA SER A 23 3.25 10.79 -9.39
C SER A 23 3.91 12.18 -9.48
N ALA A 24 3.17 13.19 -9.93
CA ALA A 24 3.66 14.56 -10.00
C ALA A 24 3.97 15.11 -8.61
N ILE A 25 3.13 14.84 -7.61
CA ILE A 25 3.40 15.22 -6.20
C ILE A 25 4.72 14.58 -5.74
N GLY A 26 4.90 13.27 -5.97
CA GLY A 26 6.15 12.59 -5.65
C GLY A 26 7.37 13.23 -6.33
N PHE A 27 7.25 13.56 -7.62
CA PHE A 27 8.32 14.22 -8.38
C PHE A 27 8.69 15.59 -7.80
N PHE A 28 7.71 16.43 -7.45
CA PHE A 28 7.97 17.75 -6.85
C PHE A 28 8.51 17.66 -5.42
N LEU A 29 8.27 16.55 -4.72
CA LEU A 29 8.87 16.28 -3.42
C LEU A 29 10.36 15.93 -3.50
N ILE A 30 10.86 15.44 -4.65
CA ILE A 30 12.29 15.11 -4.80
C ILE A 30 13.18 16.33 -4.51
N PRO A 31 13.04 17.50 -5.19
CA PRO A 31 13.84 18.68 -4.87
C PRO A 31 13.72 19.12 -3.41
N LEU A 32 12.52 18.98 -2.81
CA LEU A 32 12.29 19.33 -1.42
C LEU A 32 13.10 18.42 -0.49
N TYR A 33 13.02 17.11 -0.68
CA TYR A 33 13.75 16.12 0.09
C TYR A 33 15.26 16.23 -0.09
N THR A 34 15.75 16.34 -1.33
CA THR A 34 17.19 16.42 -1.60
C THR A 34 17.81 17.76 -1.17
N SER A 35 17.01 18.82 -0.99
CA SER A 35 17.51 20.10 -0.45
C SER A 35 17.73 20.08 1.06
N ARG A 36 17.07 19.17 1.79
CA ARG A 36 17.07 19.12 3.26
C ARG A 36 17.72 17.87 3.83
N LEU A 37 17.70 16.77 3.10
CA LEU A 37 18.25 15.48 3.51
C LEU A 37 19.60 15.24 2.85
N SER A 38 20.52 14.66 3.61
CA SER A 38 21.73 14.08 3.04
C SER A 38 21.38 12.87 2.15
N PRO A 39 22.26 12.49 1.20
CA PRO A 39 22.06 11.29 0.39
C PRO A 39 21.82 10.02 1.21
N ALA A 40 22.46 9.91 2.39
CA ALA A 40 22.28 8.78 3.29
C ALA A 40 20.87 8.74 3.91
N GLU A 41 20.38 9.88 4.40
CA GLU A 41 19.03 9.97 4.99
C GLU A 41 17.94 9.75 3.95
N TYR A 42 18.13 10.26 2.73
CA TYR A 42 17.22 9.99 1.62
C TYR A 42 17.19 8.49 1.25
N GLY A 43 18.35 7.83 1.22
CA GLY A 43 18.43 6.39 0.98
C GLY A 43 17.69 5.56 2.02
N ILE A 44 17.75 5.96 3.29
CA ILE A 44 17.00 5.32 4.37
C ILE A 44 15.49 5.52 4.19
N TRP A 45 15.07 6.74 3.85
CA TRP A 45 13.66 7.02 3.57
C TRP A 45 13.12 6.16 2.42
N GLU A 46 13.85 6.09 1.31
CA GLU A 46 13.48 5.23 0.17
C GLU A 46 13.43 3.75 0.55
N LEU A 47 14.38 3.26 1.35
CA LEU A 47 14.36 1.88 1.83
C LEU A 47 13.06 1.56 2.60
N PHE A 48 12.64 2.45 3.49
CA PHE A 48 11.39 2.30 4.23
C PHE A 48 10.15 2.45 3.34
N PHE A 49 10.21 3.28 2.31
CA PHE A 49 9.16 3.40 1.30
C PHE A 49 9.01 2.10 0.49
N VAL A 50 10.11 1.44 0.12
CA VAL A 50 10.07 0.11 -0.51
C VAL A 50 9.46 -0.93 0.44
N VAL A 51 9.84 -0.92 1.72
CA VAL A 51 9.23 -1.80 2.74
C VAL A 51 7.72 -1.57 2.84
N PHE A 52 7.28 -0.30 2.85
CA PHE A 52 5.87 0.07 2.84
C PHE A 52 5.14 -0.53 1.64
N ILE A 53 5.62 -0.28 0.42
CA ILE A 53 4.99 -0.79 -0.82
C ILE A 53 4.91 -2.31 -0.79
N PHE A 54 6.02 -2.96 -0.45
CA PHE A 54 6.09 -4.42 -0.40
C PHE A 54 5.06 -4.99 0.57
N LEU A 55 4.97 -4.44 1.78
CA LEU A 55 4.01 -4.91 2.78
C LEU A 55 2.56 -4.65 2.37
N THR A 56 2.24 -3.50 1.79
CA THR A 56 0.89 -3.24 1.28
C THR A 56 0.47 -4.29 0.24
N ILE A 57 1.32 -4.53 -0.78
CA ILE A 57 1.02 -5.53 -1.81
C ILE A 57 0.91 -6.93 -1.22
N PHE A 58 1.83 -7.29 -0.31
CA PHE A 58 1.85 -8.61 0.30
C PHE A 58 0.62 -8.86 1.18
N LEU A 59 0.20 -7.87 1.95
CA LEU A 59 -0.92 -7.98 2.89
C LEU A 59 -2.29 -7.92 2.20
N GLU A 60 -2.39 -7.37 0.99
CA GLU A 60 -3.63 -7.44 0.19
C GLU A 60 -4.04 -8.88 -0.18
N LEU A 61 -3.07 -9.82 -0.20
CA LEU A 61 -3.29 -11.25 -0.46
C LEU A 61 -4.06 -11.55 -1.77
N GLY A 62 -4.07 -10.61 -2.73
CA GLY A 62 -4.83 -10.73 -3.98
C GLY A 62 -6.36 -10.70 -3.81
N LEU A 63 -6.87 -10.30 -2.64
CA LEU A 63 -8.30 -10.32 -2.35
C LEU A 63 -9.11 -9.39 -3.26
N GLY A 64 -8.54 -8.27 -3.71
CA GLY A 64 -9.21 -7.38 -4.67
C GLY A 64 -9.58 -8.10 -5.97
N SER A 65 -8.65 -8.88 -6.54
CA SER A 65 -8.91 -9.66 -7.76
C SER A 65 -9.87 -10.82 -7.51
N ALA A 66 -9.76 -11.49 -6.36
CA ALA A 66 -10.66 -12.57 -5.98
C ALA A 66 -12.10 -12.07 -5.79
N LEU A 67 -12.29 -10.94 -5.10
CA LEU A 67 -13.58 -10.28 -4.92
C LEU A 67 -14.20 -9.87 -6.25
N PHE A 68 -13.41 -9.22 -7.12
CA PHE A 68 -13.90 -8.83 -8.44
C PHE A 68 -14.41 -10.04 -9.23
N LYS A 69 -13.65 -11.14 -9.23
CA LYS A 69 -14.06 -12.38 -9.90
C LYS A 69 -15.31 -13.00 -9.24
N ALA A 70 -15.38 -13.05 -7.92
CA ALA A 70 -16.51 -13.62 -7.22
C ALA A 70 -17.81 -12.86 -7.52
N VAL A 71 -17.78 -11.52 -7.50
CA VAL A 71 -18.95 -10.68 -7.80
C VAL A 71 -19.38 -10.81 -9.27
N LEU A 72 -18.43 -10.90 -10.22
CA LEU A 72 -18.78 -10.93 -11.64
C LEU A 72 -19.33 -12.29 -12.12
N TYR A 73 -18.89 -13.39 -11.51
CA TYR A 73 -19.13 -14.74 -12.02
C TYR A 73 -20.05 -15.59 -11.13
N ASP A 74 -20.33 -15.17 -9.90
CA ASP A 74 -21.18 -15.92 -8.97
C ASP A 74 -22.36 -15.07 -8.47
N SER A 75 -23.48 -15.16 -9.20
CA SER A 75 -24.69 -14.38 -8.93
C SER A 75 -25.51 -14.89 -7.73
N GLN A 76 -25.11 -16.00 -7.09
CA GLN A 76 -25.79 -16.55 -5.92
C GLN A 76 -25.18 -16.09 -4.59
N LEU A 77 -24.03 -15.43 -4.62
CA LEU A 77 -23.39 -14.92 -3.42
C LEU A 77 -24.05 -13.61 -2.97
N ASP A 78 -24.33 -13.51 -1.68
CA ASP A 78 -24.67 -12.23 -1.07
C ASP A 78 -23.41 -11.35 -1.04
N GLU A 79 -23.38 -10.35 -1.93
CA GLU A 79 -22.27 -9.40 -2.05
C GLU A 79 -21.91 -8.79 -0.69
N ARG A 80 -22.91 -8.46 0.14
CA ARG A 80 -22.67 -7.83 1.44
C ARG A 80 -21.89 -8.76 2.37
N SER A 81 -22.29 -10.02 2.43
CA SER A 81 -21.60 -11.04 3.23
C SER A 81 -20.18 -11.29 2.72
N LEU A 82 -20.01 -11.36 1.39
CA LEU A 82 -18.72 -11.55 0.74
C LEU A 82 -17.74 -10.39 1.05
N PHE A 83 -18.17 -9.15 0.86
CA PHE A 83 -17.37 -7.96 1.17
C PHE A 83 -17.03 -7.88 2.66
N THR A 84 -18.00 -8.15 3.54
CA THR A 84 -17.78 -8.11 5.00
C THR A 84 -16.76 -9.16 5.42
N THR A 85 -16.88 -10.38 4.89
CA THR A 85 -15.97 -11.49 5.22
C THR A 85 -14.56 -11.20 4.71
N ALA A 86 -14.42 -10.75 3.46
CA ALA A 86 -13.13 -10.41 2.89
C ALA A 86 -12.46 -9.24 3.63
N PHE A 87 -13.24 -8.21 4.00
CA PHE A 87 -12.74 -7.09 4.80
C PHE A 87 -12.26 -7.54 6.18
N LEU A 88 -13.09 -8.28 6.92
CA LEU A 88 -12.72 -8.79 8.25
C LEU A 88 -11.50 -9.70 8.19
N PHE A 89 -11.42 -10.56 7.17
CA PHE A 89 -10.27 -11.43 6.96
C PHE A 89 -9.01 -10.62 6.67
N LEU A 90 -9.06 -9.68 5.72
CA LEU A 90 -7.94 -8.82 5.35
C LEU A 90 -7.44 -8.00 6.54
N SER A 91 -8.35 -7.28 7.21
CA SER A 91 -8.01 -6.47 8.39
C SER A 91 -7.49 -7.33 9.53
N GLY A 92 -8.08 -8.51 9.76
CA GLY A 92 -7.63 -9.45 10.79
C GLY A 92 -6.23 -10.00 10.51
N SER A 93 -5.97 -10.47 9.28
CA SER A 93 -4.66 -10.97 8.89
C SER A 93 -3.59 -9.88 8.92
N ALA A 94 -3.91 -8.68 8.40
CA ALA A 94 -3.01 -7.54 8.43
C ALA A 94 -2.70 -7.11 9.87
N PHE A 95 -3.71 -7.04 10.75
CA PHE A 95 -3.51 -6.69 12.15
C PHE A 95 -2.57 -7.67 12.87
N VAL A 96 -2.76 -8.97 12.68
CA VAL A 96 -1.91 -10.00 13.30
C VAL A 96 -0.48 -9.90 12.78
N ILE A 97 -0.28 -9.86 11.46
CA ILE A 97 1.06 -9.82 10.86
C ILE A 97 1.78 -8.52 11.25
N LEU A 98 1.12 -7.37 11.13
CA LEU A 98 1.73 -6.07 11.45
C LEU A 98 2.03 -5.93 12.95
N THR A 99 1.21 -6.49 13.84
CA THR A 99 1.51 -6.52 15.27
C THR A 99 2.78 -7.34 15.55
N LEU A 100 2.92 -8.51 14.93
CA LEU A 100 4.14 -9.34 15.06
C LEU A 100 5.38 -8.61 14.54
N LEU A 101 5.27 -7.94 13.39
CA LEU A 101 6.34 -7.12 12.82
C LEU A 101 6.68 -5.91 13.71
N TYR A 102 5.68 -5.26 14.30
CA TYR A 102 5.86 -4.10 15.17
C TYR A 102 6.65 -4.45 16.45
N LEU A 103 6.30 -5.58 17.07
CA LEU A 103 7.03 -6.11 18.24
C LEU A 103 8.45 -6.52 17.86
N SER A 104 8.63 -7.08 16.67
CA SER A 104 9.92 -7.52 16.14
C SER A 104 10.74 -6.40 15.48
N ALA A 105 10.21 -5.16 15.42
CA ALA A 105 10.79 -4.07 14.64
C ALA A 105 12.24 -3.74 15.02
N GLY A 106 12.58 -3.83 16.33
CA GLY A 106 13.96 -3.61 16.78
C GLY A 106 14.94 -4.67 16.27
N TRP A 107 14.51 -5.93 16.22
CA TRP A 107 15.30 -7.02 15.66
C TRP A 107 15.44 -6.88 14.15
N ILE A 108 14.36 -6.53 13.44
CA ILE A 108 14.37 -6.30 11.99
C ILE A 108 15.33 -5.15 11.65
N CYS A 109 15.24 -4.02 12.34
CA CYS A 109 16.12 -2.88 12.09
C CYS A 109 17.59 -3.16 12.38
N THR A 110 17.91 -3.95 13.40
CA THR A 110 19.30 -4.27 13.76
C THR A 110 19.91 -5.34 12.86
N VAL A 111 19.16 -6.40 12.53
CA VAL A 111 19.71 -7.57 11.83
C VAL A 111 19.51 -7.50 10.32
N LEU A 112 18.34 -7.06 9.86
CA LEU A 112 17.99 -7.08 8.44
C LEU A 112 18.38 -5.79 7.73
N LEU A 113 18.18 -4.65 8.40
CA LEU A 113 18.37 -3.32 7.79
C LEU A 113 19.68 -2.64 8.18
N ASP A 114 20.41 -3.15 9.17
CA ASP A 114 21.64 -2.54 9.74
C ASP A 114 21.45 -1.06 10.15
N LEU A 115 20.24 -0.71 10.62
CA LEU A 115 19.78 0.64 10.94
C LEU A 115 19.12 0.68 12.34
N PRO A 116 19.84 0.38 13.43
CA PRO A 116 19.28 0.28 14.77
C PRO A 116 18.58 1.56 15.24
N ALA A 117 19.12 2.73 14.87
CA ALA A 117 18.58 4.04 15.23
C ALA A 117 17.20 4.35 14.62
N TYR A 118 16.81 3.65 13.55
CA TYR A 118 15.59 3.94 12.78
C TYR A 118 14.42 3.00 13.11
N THR A 119 14.51 2.26 14.22
CA THR A 119 13.43 1.38 14.71
C THR A 119 12.09 2.12 14.87
N TYR A 120 12.14 3.38 15.32
CA TYR A 120 10.94 4.21 15.42
C TYR A 120 10.30 4.49 14.04
N LEU A 121 11.13 4.69 13.02
CA LEU A 121 10.66 4.98 11.67
C LEU A 121 10.02 3.73 11.04
N LEU A 122 10.60 2.54 11.26
CA LEU A 122 9.97 1.27 10.86
C LEU A 122 8.59 1.09 11.52
N ARG A 123 8.46 1.42 12.81
CA ARG A 123 7.18 1.33 13.52
C ARG A 123 6.12 2.26 12.92
N LEU A 124 6.51 3.48 12.54
CA LEU A 124 5.60 4.40 11.84
C LEU A 124 5.19 3.87 10.46
N VAL A 125 6.12 3.27 9.72
CA VAL A 125 5.83 2.63 8.43
C VAL A 125 4.83 1.51 8.60
N LEU A 126 5.01 0.62 9.59
CA LEU A 126 4.07 -0.48 9.86
C LEU A 126 2.67 0.03 10.24
N MET A 127 2.58 1.13 10.99
CA MET A 127 1.31 1.79 11.29
C MET A 127 0.68 2.39 10.02
N ALA A 128 1.48 3.02 9.16
CA ALA A 128 1.01 3.56 7.89
C ALA A 128 0.50 2.46 6.96
N VAL A 129 1.16 1.29 6.92
CA VAL A 129 0.70 0.14 6.13
C VAL A 129 -0.68 -0.34 6.58
N PHE A 130 -0.98 -0.33 7.88
CA PHE A 130 -2.29 -0.72 8.38
C PHE A 130 -3.42 0.24 7.97
N LEU A 131 -3.09 1.52 7.74
CA LEU A 131 -4.06 2.58 7.42
C LEU A 131 -4.27 2.79 5.92
N ASN A 132 -3.45 2.16 5.07
CA ASN A 132 -3.56 2.21 3.61
C ASN A 132 -4.61 1.21 3.13
#